data_AF-A0A067G6P0-F1
#
_entry.id   AF-A0A067G6P0-F1
#
_cell.length_a   1.000
_cell.length_b   1.000
_cell.length_c   1.000
_cell.angle_alpha   90.00
_cell.angle_beta   90.00
_cell.angle_gamma   90.00
#
_symmetry.space_group_name_H-M   'P 1'
#
loop_
_entity.id
_entity.type
_entity.pdbx_description
1 polymer ?
#
loop_
_entity_poly.entity_id
_entity_poly.type
_entity_poly.pdbx_seq_one_letter_code
_entity_poly.pdbx_strand_id
1 'polypeptide(L)'
;MLQSQKPRRRCEGTAMGAIVLDLRPGVGIGPFSLGMPICEAFASIEQQPNIYDVVHVKYFDEEPLKLDIIISFPDHGFHLRFDPWSQRLRLIEIFDIKRLQMRYATSLIGGSSTLATFVAVYALFGPTFPGVYDKERSVYMLFYPGLSFAFPIPAQYADCCQDREAELPLEFPDGTTPVTCRVSIYDGSADKKVGVGSLFDKAIAPSLPVGSLYIEEVHAKLGEELHFTVGSQHIPFGASPQVTFTCIVVFFIVLQSDFCCFELILLAHTYLNLFNSFLQFISYPILHINVNINLAQTHKTV
;
A
#
# COMPACT_ATOMS: atom_id res chain seq x y z
N MET A 1 33.49 18.49 -30.73
CA MET A 1 33.48 17.05 -31.08
C MET A 1 32.68 16.32 -30.01
N LEU A 2 31.79 15.43 -30.44
CA LEU A 2 30.67 14.89 -29.65
C LEU A 2 31.13 14.07 -28.45
N GLN A 3 30.61 14.37 -27.26
CA GLN A 3 30.57 13.40 -26.18
C GLN A 3 29.46 12.39 -26.50
N SER A 4 29.89 11.17 -26.83
CA SER A 4 29.06 9.99 -27.01
C SER A 4 28.25 9.72 -25.74
N GLN A 5 26.99 10.14 -25.72
CA GLN A 5 26.00 9.61 -24.80
C GLN A 5 25.92 8.10 -25.03
N LYS A 6 26.34 7.30 -24.04
CA LYS A 6 26.00 5.87 -24.04
C LYS A 6 24.48 5.77 -24.08
N PRO A 7 23.88 5.14 -25.10
CA PRO A 7 22.45 4.90 -25.06
C PRO A 7 22.19 3.99 -23.87
N ARG A 8 21.40 4.47 -22.89
CA ARG A 8 20.72 3.56 -21.97
C ARG A 8 19.94 2.61 -22.87
N ARG A 9 20.37 1.35 -22.93
CA ARG A 9 19.65 0.31 -23.66
C ARG A 9 18.24 0.31 -23.10
N ARG A 10 17.31 0.83 -23.88
CA ARG A 10 15.90 0.51 -23.77
C ARG A 10 15.85 -1.00 -23.96
N CYS A 11 15.59 -1.75 -22.89
CA CYS A 11 15.13 -3.11 -23.06
C CYS A 11 13.76 -2.97 -23.73
N GLU A 12 13.74 -3.16 -25.05
CA GLU A 12 12.52 -3.48 -25.78
C GLU A 12 11.82 -4.61 -25.04
N GLY A 13 10.51 -4.47 -24.86
CA GLY A 13 9.70 -5.30 -23.99
C GLY A 13 10.01 -6.78 -24.15
N THR A 14 10.84 -7.30 -23.24
CA THR A 14 10.77 -8.70 -22.87
C THR A 14 9.36 -8.87 -22.35
N ALA A 15 8.57 -9.75 -22.98
CA ALA A 15 7.39 -10.27 -22.33
C ALA A 15 7.88 -10.89 -21.01
N MET A 16 7.88 -10.10 -19.93
CA MET A 16 8.27 -10.54 -18.60
C MET A 16 7.26 -11.63 -18.27
N GLY A 17 7.75 -12.87 -18.24
CA GLY A 17 6.92 -14.03 -17.92
C GLY A 17 6.18 -13.77 -16.61
N ALA A 18 4.96 -14.29 -16.50
CA ALA A 18 4.16 -14.13 -15.30
C ALA A 18 5.01 -14.49 -14.07
N ILE A 19 5.16 -13.55 -13.14
CA ILE A 19 5.89 -13.81 -11.91
C ILE A 19 5.05 -14.71 -11.02
N VAL A 20 5.72 -15.56 -10.23
CA VAL A 20 5.06 -16.41 -9.24
C VAL A 20 5.27 -15.81 -7.86
N LEU A 21 4.19 -15.41 -7.19
CA LEU A 21 4.24 -14.90 -5.82
C LEU A 21 3.43 -15.77 -4.88
N ASP A 22 3.96 -15.97 -3.67
CA ASP A 22 3.26 -16.69 -2.61
C ASP A 22 2.10 -15.87 -2.07
N LEU A 23 0.89 -16.38 -2.25
CA LEU A 23 -0.35 -15.81 -1.74
C LEU A 23 -0.59 -16.32 -0.32
N ARG A 24 -0.69 -15.39 0.63
CA ARG A 24 -0.98 -15.69 2.03
C ARG A 24 -2.24 -14.91 2.45
N PRO A 25 -3.43 -15.54 2.45
CA PRO A 25 -4.68 -14.90 2.87
C PRO A 25 -4.53 -14.26 4.25
N GLY A 26 -5.02 -13.04 4.43
CA GLY A 26 -4.91 -12.31 5.71
C GLY A 26 -3.51 -11.78 6.03
N VAL A 27 -2.49 -12.08 5.23
CA VAL A 27 -1.08 -11.77 5.56
C VAL A 27 -0.40 -10.97 4.46
N GLY A 28 -0.47 -11.38 3.19
CA GLY A 28 0.23 -10.66 2.12
C GLY A 28 0.50 -11.45 0.85
N ILE A 29 1.36 -10.90 -0.02
CA ILE A 29 1.80 -11.54 -1.27
C ILE A 29 3.31 -11.39 -1.48
N GLY A 30 4.00 -12.47 -1.81
CA GLY A 30 5.45 -12.43 -2.06
C GLY A 30 6.20 -11.83 -0.87
N PRO A 31 7.05 -10.80 -1.05
CA PRO A 31 7.74 -10.12 0.05
C PRO A 31 6.85 -9.11 0.81
N PHE A 32 5.69 -8.75 0.27
CA PHE A 32 4.85 -7.70 0.83
C PHE A 32 3.86 -8.26 1.84
N SER A 33 3.90 -7.76 3.07
CA SER A 33 3.04 -8.19 4.17
C SER A 33 2.18 -7.04 4.67
N LEU A 34 0.91 -7.31 4.93
CA LEU A 34 -0.03 -6.36 5.50
C LEU A 34 0.53 -5.80 6.82
N GLY A 35 0.39 -4.50 7.00
CA GLY A 35 0.94 -3.77 8.12
C GLY A 35 2.44 -3.44 7.99
N MET A 36 3.12 -3.85 6.92
CA MET A 36 4.49 -3.40 6.70
C MET A 36 4.52 -1.88 6.41
N PRO A 37 5.52 -1.15 6.93
CA PRO A 37 5.80 0.22 6.53
C PRO A 37 6.09 0.34 5.03
N ILE A 38 5.74 1.49 4.46
CA ILE A 38 6.02 1.80 3.06
C ILE A 38 7.54 1.80 2.75
N CYS A 39 8.40 2.17 3.71
CA CYS A 39 9.85 2.10 3.54
C CYS A 39 10.37 0.65 3.40
N GLU A 40 9.81 -0.30 4.14
CA GLU A 40 10.15 -1.72 4.01
C GLU A 40 9.70 -2.28 2.64
N ALA A 41 8.58 -1.78 2.12
CA ALA A 41 8.13 -2.14 0.78
C ALA A 41 9.12 -1.66 -0.28
N PHE A 42 9.62 -0.42 -0.19
CA PHE A 42 10.68 0.07 -1.09
C PHE A 42 11.98 -0.71 -0.94
N ALA A 43 12.41 -1.02 0.29
CA ALA A 43 13.59 -1.87 0.49
C ALA A 43 13.43 -3.25 -0.17
N SER A 44 12.23 -3.83 -0.11
CA SER A 44 11.92 -5.10 -0.79
C SER A 44 11.97 -4.99 -2.31
N ILE A 45 11.50 -3.87 -2.87
CA ILE A 45 11.56 -3.56 -4.30
C ILE A 45 13.01 -3.43 -4.77
N GLU A 46 13.82 -2.65 -4.04
CA GLU A 46 15.22 -2.37 -4.36
C GLU A 46 16.11 -3.60 -4.28
N GLN A 47 15.76 -4.58 -3.44
CA GLN A 47 16.47 -5.86 -3.36
C GLN A 47 16.24 -6.76 -4.58
N GLN A 48 15.19 -6.52 -5.38
CA GLN A 48 14.81 -7.34 -6.53
C GLN A 48 14.55 -6.52 -7.79
N PRO A 49 15.54 -5.73 -8.28
CA PRO A 49 15.35 -4.81 -9.40
C PRO A 49 15.05 -5.53 -10.72
N ASN A 50 15.50 -6.78 -10.88
CA ASN A 50 15.20 -7.60 -12.05
C ASN A 50 13.75 -8.07 -12.11
N ILE A 51 13.06 -8.10 -10.95
CA ILE A 51 11.64 -8.47 -10.87
C ILE A 51 10.82 -7.19 -10.93
N TYR A 52 11.14 -6.19 -10.10
CA TYR A 52 10.37 -4.96 -9.94
C TYR A 52 11.02 -3.76 -10.66
N ASP A 53 11.17 -3.85 -11.98
CA ASP A 53 11.81 -2.79 -12.79
C ASP A 53 10.91 -1.55 -12.97
N VAL A 54 9.61 -1.77 -13.20
CA VAL A 54 8.63 -0.69 -13.40
C VAL A 54 7.69 -0.60 -12.21
N VAL A 55 7.83 0.49 -11.43
CA VAL A 55 7.00 0.81 -10.27
C VAL A 55 6.51 2.25 -10.36
N HIS A 56 5.23 2.48 -10.13
CA HIS A 56 4.64 3.82 -10.05
C HIS A 56 4.13 4.10 -8.64
N VAL A 57 4.41 5.30 -8.12
CA VAL A 57 3.84 5.77 -6.86
C VAL A 57 2.75 6.78 -7.18
N LYS A 58 1.58 6.63 -6.56
CA LYS A 58 0.44 7.55 -6.71
C LYS A 58 -0.01 8.00 -5.34
N TYR A 59 -0.22 9.30 -5.19
CA TYR A 59 -0.79 9.94 -4.00
C TYR A 59 -1.60 11.16 -4.45
N PHE A 60 -2.26 11.82 -3.51
CA PHE A 60 -3.02 13.04 -3.80
C PHE A 60 -2.17 14.27 -3.48
N ASP A 61 -1.59 14.88 -4.50
CA ASP A 61 -0.61 15.97 -4.35
C ASP A 61 -1.16 17.17 -3.55
N GLU A 62 -2.44 17.53 -3.75
CA GLU A 62 -3.06 18.68 -3.08
C GLU A 62 -3.35 18.42 -1.59
N GLU A 63 -3.69 17.18 -1.22
CA GLU A 63 -3.99 16.80 0.16
C GLU A 63 -3.47 15.39 0.44
N PRO A 64 -2.15 15.24 0.73
CA PRO A 64 -1.48 13.94 0.70
C PRO A 64 -1.96 12.93 1.75
N LEU A 65 -2.68 13.39 2.77
CA LEU A 65 -3.26 12.54 3.82
C LEU A 65 -4.72 12.14 3.56
N LYS A 66 -5.33 12.61 2.45
CA LYS A 66 -6.74 12.36 2.14
C LYS A 66 -6.98 10.97 1.56
N LEU A 67 -6.10 10.54 0.66
CA LEU A 67 -6.24 9.30 -0.12
C LEU A 67 -5.04 8.40 0.13
N ASP A 68 -5.24 7.10 -0.07
CA ASP A 68 -4.16 6.11 0.01
C ASP A 68 -2.95 6.49 -0.84
N ILE A 69 -1.77 6.15 -0.32
CA ILE A 69 -0.56 6.09 -1.13
C ILE A 69 -0.55 4.73 -1.82
N ILE A 70 -0.43 4.71 -3.14
CA ILE A 70 -0.50 3.49 -3.94
C ILE A 70 0.85 3.26 -4.62
N ILE A 71 1.48 2.12 -4.32
CA ILE A 71 2.61 1.60 -5.10
C ILE A 71 2.03 0.61 -6.12
N SER A 72 2.23 0.89 -7.40
CA SER A 72 1.65 0.16 -8.52
C SER A 72 2.72 -0.57 -9.32
N PHE A 73 2.47 -1.85 -9.59
CA PHE A 73 3.32 -2.75 -10.37
C PHE A 73 2.58 -3.10 -11.67
N PRO A 74 2.56 -2.19 -12.67
CA PRO A 74 1.75 -2.35 -13.87
C PRO A 74 2.11 -3.61 -14.67
N ASP A 75 3.40 -3.95 -14.74
CA ASP A 75 3.87 -5.12 -15.50
C ASP A 75 3.43 -6.44 -14.85
N HIS A 76 3.19 -6.42 -13.54
CA HIS A 76 2.81 -7.59 -12.74
C HIS A 76 1.34 -7.60 -12.33
N GLY A 77 0.58 -6.54 -12.62
CA GLY A 77 -0.86 -6.55 -12.42
C GLY A 77 -1.35 -6.40 -10.98
N PHE A 78 -0.56 -5.78 -10.07
CA PHE A 78 -1.01 -5.57 -8.69
C PHE A 78 -0.62 -4.19 -8.10
N HIS A 79 -1.32 -3.81 -7.03
CA HIS A 79 -1.15 -2.60 -6.25
C HIS A 79 -0.94 -2.93 -4.78
N LEU A 80 -0.10 -2.15 -4.13
CA LEU A 80 0.00 -2.05 -2.67
C LEU A 80 -0.63 -0.72 -2.27
N ARG A 81 -1.61 -0.75 -1.37
CA ARG A 81 -2.31 0.44 -0.87
C ARG A 81 -1.95 0.68 0.58
N PHE A 82 -1.33 1.82 0.84
CA PHE A 82 -0.91 2.24 2.16
C PHE A 82 -1.91 3.23 2.73
N ASP A 83 -2.24 3.04 4.00
CA ASP A 83 -3.01 4.00 4.77
C ASP A 83 -2.29 5.36 4.78
N PRO A 84 -2.97 6.48 4.46
CA PRO A 84 -2.30 7.78 4.33
C PRO A 84 -1.66 8.27 5.63
N TRP A 85 -2.27 7.96 6.78
CA TRP A 85 -1.82 8.44 8.08
C TRP A 85 -0.70 7.59 8.68
N SER A 86 -0.91 6.28 8.75
CA SER A 86 0.08 5.36 9.31
C SER A 86 1.16 4.96 8.30
N GLN A 87 0.94 5.17 7.00
CA GLN A 87 1.83 4.74 5.91
C GLN A 87 2.15 3.24 5.96
N ARG A 88 1.21 2.44 6.47
CA ARG A 88 1.30 0.98 6.54
C ARG A 88 0.40 0.33 5.52
N LEU A 89 0.87 -0.78 4.97
CA LEU A 89 0.16 -1.53 3.95
C LEU A 89 -1.17 -2.05 4.50
N ARG A 90 -2.30 -1.52 4.00
CA ARG A 90 -3.65 -1.90 4.47
C ARG A 90 -4.37 -2.85 3.53
N LEU A 91 -4.01 -2.84 2.25
CA LEU A 91 -4.69 -3.61 1.21
C LEU A 91 -3.73 -3.91 0.06
N ILE A 92 -3.77 -5.14 -0.44
CA ILE A 92 -3.11 -5.54 -1.67
C ILE A 92 -4.19 -5.89 -2.68
N GLU A 93 -4.12 -5.28 -3.86
CA GLU A 93 -5.13 -5.42 -4.92
C GLU A 93 -4.46 -5.96 -6.19
N ILE A 94 -4.86 -7.14 -6.63
CA ILE A 94 -4.42 -7.73 -7.90
C ILE A 94 -5.50 -7.43 -8.93
N PHE A 95 -5.16 -6.61 -9.91
CA PHE A 95 -6.09 -6.11 -10.92
C PHE A 95 -5.92 -6.78 -12.29
N ASP A 96 -4.77 -7.40 -12.56
CA ASP A 96 -4.54 -8.21 -13.77
C ASP A 96 -4.00 -9.60 -13.39
N ILE A 97 -4.93 -10.52 -13.14
CA ILE A 97 -4.64 -11.89 -12.71
C ILE A 97 -3.91 -12.69 -13.80
N LYS A 98 -3.96 -12.27 -15.07
CA LYS A 98 -3.25 -12.97 -16.16
C LYS A 98 -1.74 -12.71 -16.11
N ARG A 99 -1.31 -11.61 -15.49
CA ARG A 99 0.10 -11.23 -15.35
C ARG A 99 0.76 -11.79 -14.09
N LEU A 100 -0.04 -12.18 -13.10
CA LEU A 100 0.44 -12.66 -11.81
C LEU A 100 -0.03 -14.08 -11.56
N GLN A 101 0.93 -15.01 -11.41
CA GLN A 101 0.64 -16.34 -10.92
C GLN A 101 0.80 -16.36 -9.39
N MET A 102 -0.24 -16.79 -8.70
CA MET A 102 -0.27 -16.89 -7.25
C MET A 102 -0.08 -18.34 -6.82
N ARG A 103 0.83 -18.58 -5.87
CA ARG A 103 1.00 -19.87 -5.23
C ARG A 103 0.30 -19.88 -3.88
N TYR A 104 -0.66 -20.77 -3.71
CA TYR A 104 -1.33 -21.01 -2.42
C TYR A 104 -1.10 -22.47 -2.02
N ALA A 105 -0.44 -22.67 -0.88
CA ALA A 105 0.09 -23.97 -0.47
C ALA A 105 0.95 -24.60 -1.59
N THR A 106 0.48 -25.71 -2.17
CA THR A 106 1.18 -26.44 -3.26
C THR A 106 0.59 -26.17 -4.64
N SER A 107 -0.46 -25.36 -4.74
CA SER A 107 -1.23 -25.13 -5.97
C SER A 107 -0.98 -23.74 -6.53
N LEU A 108 -1.12 -23.62 -7.85
CA LEU A 108 -0.98 -22.37 -8.59
C LEU A 108 -2.34 -21.92 -9.12
N ILE A 109 -2.60 -20.61 -9.07
CA ILE A 109 -3.82 -19.99 -9.59
C ILE A 109 -3.47 -18.63 -10.24
N GLY A 110 -4.12 -18.30 -11.36
CA GLY A 110 -3.77 -17.12 -12.14
C GLY A 110 -2.59 -17.34 -13.10
N GLY A 111 -2.10 -16.25 -13.67
CA GLY A 111 -1.15 -16.24 -14.77
C GLY A 111 -1.77 -16.54 -16.13
N SER A 112 -0.92 -16.70 -17.15
CA SER A 112 -1.36 -16.95 -18.52
C SER A 112 -1.82 -18.40 -18.77
N SER A 113 -1.38 -19.35 -17.94
CA SER A 113 -1.65 -20.79 -18.11
C SER A 113 -2.85 -21.29 -17.30
N THR A 114 -3.16 -20.66 -16.17
CA THR A 114 -4.14 -21.17 -15.20
C THR A 114 -5.16 -20.09 -14.88
N LEU A 115 -6.34 -20.14 -15.50
CA LEU A 115 -7.40 -19.19 -15.20
C LEU A 115 -7.90 -19.37 -13.77
N ALA A 116 -8.04 -18.26 -13.05
CA ALA A 116 -8.65 -18.22 -11.73
C ALA A 116 -10.17 -18.16 -11.88
N THR A 117 -10.77 -19.26 -12.31
CA THR A 117 -12.23 -19.41 -12.46
C THR A 117 -12.91 -19.56 -11.10
N PHE A 118 -14.21 -19.32 -11.03
CA PHE A 118 -15.01 -19.53 -9.83
C PHE A 118 -14.90 -20.97 -9.32
N VAL A 119 -15.00 -21.95 -10.23
CA VAL A 119 -14.77 -23.38 -9.92
C VAL A 119 -13.37 -23.64 -9.37
N ALA A 120 -12.32 -23.08 -10.00
CA ALA A 120 -10.95 -23.28 -9.56
C ALA A 120 -10.69 -22.67 -8.17
N VAL A 121 -11.28 -21.50 -7.90
CA VAL A 121 -11.22 -20.85 -6.58
C VAL A 121 -11.93 -21.71 -5.53
N TYR A 122 -13.16 -22.17 -5.80
CA TYR A 122 -13.90 -23.06 -4.89
C TYR A 122 -13.17 -24.37 -4.63
N ALA A 123 -12.57 -24.99 -5.66
CA ALA A 123 -11.80 -26.21 -5.52
C ALA A 123 -10.52 -26.00 -4.67
N LEU A 124 -9.91 -24.82 -4.77
CA LEU A 124 -8.65 -24.51 -4.09
C LEU A 124 -8.85 -24.07 -2.63
N PHE A 125 -9.83 -23.21 -2.36
CA PHE A 125 -10.05 -22.62 -1.04
C PHE A 125 -11.21 -23.26 -0.27
N GLY A 126 -11.98 -24.13 -0.93
CA GLY A 126 -13.16 -24.77 -0.37
C GLY A 126 -14.42 -23.92 -0.46
N PRO A 127 -15.56 -24.50 -0.06
CA PRO A 127 -16.82 -23.78 0.02
C PRO A 127 -16.74 -22.66 1.07
N THR A 128 -17.45 -21.57 0.81
CA THR A 128 -17.57 -20.43 1.73
C THR A 128 -19.02 -19.94 1.73
N PHE A 129 -19.34 -19.00 2.61
CA PHE A 129 -20.64 -18.34 2.63
C PHE A 129 -20.94 -17.65 1.29
N PRO A 130 -22.23 -17.55 0.90
CA PRO A 130 -22.62 -16.80 -0.28
C PRO A 130 -21.96 -15.42 -0.32
N GLY A 131 -21.46 -15.10 -1.51
CA GLY A 131 -20.86 -13.82 -1.84
C GLY A 131 -21.87 -12.68 -1.88
N VAL A 132 -21.40 -11.51 -2.30
CA VAL A 132 -22.24 -10.32 -2.47
C VAL A 132 -22.18 -9.86 -3.92
N TYR A 133 -23.33 -9.79 -4.56
CA TYR A 133 -23.45 -9.22 -5.90
C TYR A 133 -23.58 -7.69 -5.85
N ASP A 134 -22.65 -7.01 -6.49
CA ASP A 134 -22.73 -5.58 -6.78
C ASP A 134 -23.36 -5.38 -8.16
N LYS A 135 -24.64 -4.99 -8.17
CA LYS A 135 -25.42 -4.76 -9.39
C LYS A 135 -24.91 -3.58 -10.22
N GLU A 136 -24.38 -2.54 -9.59
CA GLU A 136 -23.88 -1.35 -10.30
C GLU A 136 -22.62 -1.71 -11.10
N ARG A 137 -21.76 -2.56 -10.52
CA ARG A 137 -20.53 -3.02 -11.18
C ARG A 137 -20.71 -4.30 -12.00
N SER A 138 -21.85 -4.97 -11.86
CA SER A 138 -22.09 -6.32 -12.40
C SER A 138 -20.99 -7.31 -11.97
N VAL A 139 -20.65 -7.29 -10.68
CA VAL A 139 -19.57 -8.10 -10.12
C VAL A 139 -20.06 -8.85 -8.88
N TYR A 140 -19.85 -10.17 -8.86
CA TYR A 140 -20.05 -11.01 -7.70
C TYR A 140 -18.77 -11.13 -6.88
N MET A 141 -18.81 -10.80 -5.60
CA MET A 141 -17.65 -10.86 -4.70
C MET A 141 -17.77 -12.05 -3.77
N LEU A 142 -16.79 -12.95 -3.85
CA LEU A 142 -16.64 -14.11 -2.98
C LEU A 142 -15.62 -13.80 -1.88
N PHE A 143 -15.91 -14.18 -0.63
CA PHE A 143 -15.10 -13.82 0.53
C PHE A 143 -14.57 -15.04 1.27
N TYR A 144 -13.30 -14.98 1.64
CA TYR A 144 -12.59 -15.87 2.55
C TYR A 144 -11.93 -15.03 3.66
N PRO A 145 -11.50 -15.63 4.78
CA PRO A 145 -10.76 -14.92 5.80
C PRO A 145 -9.50 -14.23 5.22
N GLY A 146 -9.54 -12.89 5.14
CA GLY A 146 -8.45 -12.05 4.64
C GLY A 146 -8.17 -12.13 3.13
N LEU A 147 -9.13 -12.62 2.34
CA LEU A 147 -9.00 -12.75 0.89
C LEU A 147 -10.38 -12.62 0.22
N SER A 148 -10.47 -11.90 -0.89
CA SER A 148 -11.70 -11.89 -1.71
C SER A 148 -11.41 -11.94 -3.20
N PHE A 149 -12.36 -12.49 -3.93
CA PHE A 149 -12.33 -12.64 -5.39
C PHE A 149 -13.54 -11.94 -6.00
N ALA A 150 -13.31 -11.14 -7.03
CA ALA A 150 -14.36 -10.45 -7.74
C ALA A 150 -14.55 -11.10 -9.12
N PHE A 151 -15.77 -11.52 -9.42
CA PHE A 151 -16.15 -12.21 -10.66
C PHE A 151 -17.13 -11.34 -11.45
N PRO A 152 -16.76 -10.89 -12.66
CA PRO A 152 -17.70 -10.15 -13.51
C PRO A 152 -18.82 -11.10 -13.96
N ILE A 153 -20.06 -10.66 -13.84
CA ILE A 153 -21.26 -11.42 -14.22
C ILE A 153 -21.83 -10.79 -15.48
N PRO A 154 -21.92 -11.53 -16.60
CA PRO A 154 -22.61 -11.07 -17.80
C PRO A 154 -24.06 -10.70 -17.52
N ALA A 155 -24.57 -9.66 -18.19
CA ALA A 155 -25.92 -9.15 -17.95
C ALA A 155 -27.03 -10.22 -18.09
N GLN A 156 -26.84 -11.19 -18.99
CA GLN A 156 -27.75 -12.32 -19.18
C GLN A 156 -27.88 -13.26 -17.96
N TYR A 157 -26.93 -13.19 -17.02
CA TYR A 157 -26.91 -13.96 -15.78
C TYR A 157 -27.07 -13.06 -14.55
N ALA A 158 -27.40 -11.78 -14.71
CA ALA A 158 -27.56 -10.88 -13.57
C ALA A 158 -28.69 -11.34 -12.63
N ASP A 159 -29.77 -11.89 -13.18
CA ASP A 159 -30.95 -12.32 -12.41
C ASP A 159 -30.66 -13.50 -11.47
N CYS A 160 -29.70 -14.38 -11.79
CA CYS A 160 -29.33 -15.49 -10.88
C CYS A 160 -28.56 -15.02 -9.64
N CYS A 161 -28.09 -13.77 -9.63
CA CYS A 161 -27.29 -13.18 -8.55
C CYS A 161 -28.05 -12.12 -7.74
N GLN A 162 -29.32 -11.85 -8.07
CA GLN A 162 -30.09 -10.75 -7.45
C GLN A 162 -30.53 -11.06 -6.01
N ASP A 163 -30.78 -12.33 -5.71
CA ASP A 163 -31.09 -12.75 -4.35
C ASP A 163 -29.80 -12.76 -3.53
N ARG A 164 -29.73 -11.93 -2.48
CA ARG A 164 -28.57 -11.82 -1.59
C ARG A 164 -28.17 -13.13 -0.89
N GLU A 165 -29.04 -14.14 -0.95
CA GLU A 165 -28.82 -15.48 -0.40
C GLU A 165 -28.55 -16.52 -1.49
N ALA A 166 -28.68 -16.17 -2.78
CA ALA A 166 -28.38 -17.10 -3.87
C ALA A 166 -26.87 -17.30 -4.01
N GLU A 167 -26.45 -18.55 -3.84
CA GLU A 167 -25.12 -18.99 -4.23
C GLU A 167 -24.98 -18.84 -5.76
N LEU A 168 -23.91 -18.18 -6.20
CA LEU A 168 -23.58 -18.14 -7.62
C LEU A 168 -23.35 -19.58 -8.08
N PRO A 169 -24.04 -20.06 -9.14
CA PRO A 169 -23.79 -21.39 -9.65
C PRO A 169 -22.35 -21.50 -10.12
N LEU A 170 -21.72 -22.65 -9.83
CA LEU A 170 -20.33 -22.93 -10.20
C LEU A 170 -20.08 -22.76 -11.70
N GLU A 171 -21.08 -23.13 -12.50
CA GLU A 171 -21.11 -23.00 -13.95
C GLU A 171 -22.42 -22.32 -14.37
N PHE A 172 -22.34 -21.45 -15.36
CA PHE A 172 -23.51 -20.88 -16.02
C PHE A 172 -24.20 -21.94 -16.90
N PRO A 173 -25.47 -21.72 -17.29
CA PRO A 173 -26.21 -22.64 -18.16
C PRO A 173 -25.56 -22.97 -19.51
N ASP A 174 -24.60 -22.16 -19.96
CA ASP A 174 -23.80 -22.39 -21.17
C ASP A 174 -22.54 -23.24 -20.94
N GLY A 175 -22.32 -23.72 -19.71
CA GLY A 175 -21.14 -24.48 -19.30
C GLY A 175 -19.90 -23.64 -19.05
N THR A 176 -20.00 -22.31 -19.13
CA THR A 176 -18.88 -21.41 -18.80
C THR A 176 -18.85 -21.12 -17.30
N THR A 177 -17.69 -20.76 -16.78
CA THR A 177 -17.52 -20.35 -15.38
C THR A 177 -16.88 -18.96 -15.33
N PRO A 178 -17.36 -18.04 -14.46
CA PRO A 178 -16.77 -16.72 -14.34
C PRO A 178 -15.28 -16.79 -14.03
N VAL A 179 -14.48 -15.92 -14.66
CA VAL A 179 -13.06 -15.75 -14.35
C VAL A 179 -12.89 -14.52 -13.48
N THR A 180 -12.14 -14.62 -12.39
CA THR A 180 -11.94 -13.46 -11.51
C THR A 180 -11.22 -12.32 -12.23
N CYS A 181 -11.68 -11.09 -11.99
CA CYS A 181 -11.09 -9.86 -12.51
C CYS A 181 -10.36 -9.05 -11.42
N ARG A 182 -10.52 -9.43 -10.14
CA ARG A 182 -9.85 -8.78 -9.02
C ARG A 182 -9.66 -9.74 -7.85
N VAL A 183 -8.50 -9.67 -7.23
CA VAL A 183 -8.23 -10.35 -5.96
C VAL A 183 -7.78 -9.30 -4.94
N SER A 184 -8.36 -9.33 -3.74
CA SER A 184 -8.01 -8.42 -2.65
C SER A 184 -7.50 -9.21 -1.46
N ILE A 185 -6.33 -8.83 -0.92
CA ILE A 185 -5.74 -9.41 0.29
C ILE A 185 -5.74 -8.32 1.36
N TYR A 186 -6.32 -8.62 2.51
CA TYR A 186 -6.58 -7.64 3.58
C TYR A 186 -6.58 -8.34 4.93
N ASP A 187 -6.51 -7.58 6.02
CA ASP A 187 -6.47 -8.16 7.36
C ASP A 187 -7.78 -8.87 7.69
N GLY A 188 -7.70 -10.17 8.01
CA GLY A 188 -8.85 -11.03 8.37
C GLY A 188 -9.33 -10.82 9.80
N SER A 189 -8.47 -10.28 10.67
CA SER A 189 -8.79 -9.22 11.62
C SER A 189 -10.20 -9.09 12.18
N ALA A 190 -10.84 -8.04 11.68
CA ALA A 190 -12.24 -7.77 11.83
C ALA A 190 -12.95 -8.41 10.62
N ASP A 191 -14.01 -9.18 10.85
CA ASP A 191 -14.85 -9.84 9.83
C ASP A 191 -15.48 -8.84 8.84
N LYS A 192 -14.63 -8.23 8.01
CA LYS A 192 -14.92 -7.15 7.11
C LYS A 192 -14.84 -7.70 5.70
N LYS A 193 -15.97 -7.70 5.03
CA LYS A 193 -16.07 -8.00 3.60
C LYS A 193 -15.43 -6.87 2.79
N VAL A 194 -14.12 -6.97 2.56
CA VAL A 194 -13.35 -6.08 1.69
C VAL A 194 -13.40 -6.61 0.27
N GLY A 195 -13.69 -5.75 -0.69
CA GLY A 195 -13.91 -6.12 -2.08
C GLY A 195 -13.60 -4.94 -2.98
N VAL A 196 -14.38 -4.78 -4.05
CA VAL A 196 -14.20 -3.71 -5.03
C VAL A 196 -15.10 -2.51 -4.67
N GLY A 197 -14.68 -1.30 -5.07
CA GLY A 197 -15.49 -0.10 -4.91
C GLY A 197 -15.51 0.43 -3.49
N SER A 198 -16.69 0.74 -2.96
CA SER A 198 -16.85 1.24 -1.58
C SER A 198 -16.41 0.23 -0.51
N LEU A 199 -16.20 -1.04 -0.88
CA LEU A 199 -15.66 -2.04 0.02
C LEU A 199 -14.14 -1.93 0.21
N PHE A 200 -13.41 -1.14 -0.58
CA PHE A 200 -11.99 -0.88 -0.37
C PHE A 200 -11.74 -0.14 0.95
N ASP A 201 -12.64 0.77 1.34
CA ASP A 201 -12.51 1.61 2.53
C ASP A 201 -12.63 0.80 3.83
N LYS A 202 -13.11 -0.45 3.74
CA LYS A 202 -13.21 -1.36 4.88
C LYS A 202 -11.86 -1.98 5.27
N ALA A 203 -10.88 -1.99 4.37
CA ALA A 203 -9.56 -2.55 4.65
C ALA A 203 -8.77 -1.60 5.54
N ILE A 204 -8.35 -2.08 6.71
CA ILE A 204 -7.55 -1.32 7.67
C ILE A 204 -6.21 -2.03 7.85
N ALA A 205 -5.14 -1.27 8.08
CA ALA A 205 -3.86 -1.86 8.43
C ALA A 205 -3.98 -2.69 9.73
N PRO A 206 -3.38 -3.89 9.81
CA PRO A 206 -3.31 -4.67 11.05
C PRO A 206 -2.80 -3.83 12.22
N SER A 207 -3.21 -4.13 13.45
CA SER A 207 -2.70 -3.43 14.64
C SER A 207 -1.17 -3.53 14.75
N LEU A 208 -0.55 -2.54 15.38
CA LEU A 208 0.87 -2.60 15.68
C LEU A 208 1.15 -3.68 16.74
N PRO A 209 2.29 -4.39 16.65
CA PRO A 209 2.76 -5.23 17.73
C PRO A 209 2.91 -4.45 19.04
N VAL A 210 2.67 -5.12 20.16
CA VAL A 210 2.88 -4.52 21.49
C VAL A 210 4.34 -4.07 21.62
N GLY A 211 4.55 -2.81 22.01
CA GLY A 211 5.89 -2.22 22.13
C GLY A 211 6.50 -1.74 20.81
N SER A 212 5.72 -1.67 19.72
CA SER A 212 6.19 -1.07 18.48
C SER A 212 6.52 0.42 18.68
N LEU A 213 7.69 0.82 18.19
CA LEU A 213 8.13 2.23 18.14
C LEU A 213 7.79 2.91 16.80
N TYR A 214 6.99 2.25 15.96
CA TYR A 214 6.70 2.75 14.62
C TYR A 214 5.87 4.04 14.64
N ILE A 215 4.88 4.08 15.53
CA ILE A 215 4.09 5.28 15.84
C ILE A 215 4.10 5.42 17.36
N GLU A 216 4.60 6.55 17.84
CA GLU A 216 4.56 6.92 19.25
C GLU A 216 4.14 8.37 19.43
N GLU A 217 3.62 8.68 20.61
CA GLU A 217 3.28 10.05 20.97
C GLU A 217 4.58 10.84 21.23
N VAL A 218 4.71 11.98 20.56
CA VAL A 218 5.86 12.89 20.70
C VAL A 218 5.42 14.16 21.39
N HIS A 219 6.07 14.47 22.52
CA HIS A 219 5.83 15.68 23.29
C HIS A 219 6.84 16.75 22.88
N ALA A 220 6.35 17.89 22.42
CA ALA A 220 7.21 19.03 22.10
C ALA A 220 7.32 19.94 23.34
N LYS A 221 8.55 20.09 23.85
CA LYS A 221 8.86 21.11 24.87
C LYS A 221 9.47 22.32 24.21
N LEU A 222 8.64 23.35 23.98
CA LEU A 222 8.99 24.52 23.20
C LEU A 222 10.33 25.15 23.64
N GLY A 223 11.24 25.34 22.69
CA GLY A 223 12.58 25.91 22.93
C GLY A 223 13.63 24.93 23.46
N GLU A 224 13.25 23.68 23.74
CA GLU A 224 14.17 22.66 24.24
C GLU A 224 14.26 21.45 23.29
N GLU A 225 13.24 20.60 23.23
CA GLU A 225 13.34 19.29 22.56
C GLU A 225 11.99 18.68 22.16
N LEU A 226 12.06 17.67 21.28
CA LEU A 226 11.02 16.67 21.06
C LEU A 226 11.33 15.44 21.91
N HIS A 227 10.39 15.04 22.76
CA HIS A 227 10.49 13.88 23.63
C HIS A 227 9.56 12.75 23.15
N PHE A 228 10.14 11.58 22.93
CA PHE A 228 9.47 10.38 22.45
C PHE A 228 9.05 9.53 23.66
N THR A 229 7.75 9.42 23.89
CA THR A 229 7.19 8.87 25.14
C THR A 229 7.47 7.38 25.35
N VAL A 230 7.58 6.61 24.27
CA VAL A 230 7.75 5.16 24.32
C VAL A 230 9.23 4.81 24.14
N GLY A 231 9.91 5.45 23.20
CA GLY A 231 11.33 5.24 22.93
C GLY A 231 12.27 5.89 23.97
N SER A 232 11.77 6.80 24.80
CA SER A 232 12.58 7.66 25.70
C SER A 232 13.72 8.37 24.96
N GLN A 233 13.52 8.64 23.68
CA GLN A 233 14.46 9.39 22.84
C GLN A 233 14.13 10.87 22.94
N HIS A 234 15.16 11.70 22.80
CA HIS A 234 15.03 13.15 22.85
C HIS A 234 15.79 13.74 21.68
N ILE A 235 15.12 14.61 20.92
CA ILE A 235 15.74 15.34 19.81
C ILE A 235 15.71 16.82 20.20
N PRO A 236 16.85 17.40 20.62
CA PRO A 236 16.91 18.81 20.96
C PRO A 236 16.67 19.67 19.72
N PHE A 237 15.95 20.79 19.89
CA PHE A 237 15.79 21.74 18.81
C PHE A 237 17.15 22.35 18.45
N GLY A 238 17.60 22.12 17.22
CA GLY A 238 18.94 22.46 16.76
C GLY A 238 19.97 21.35 16.77
N ALA A 239 19.53 20.11 17.02
CA ALA A 239 20.30 18.93 16.68
C ALA A 239 20.72 18.96 15.21
N SER A 240 21.94 18.47 14.93
CA SER A 240 22.39 18.31 13.54
C SER A 240 21.44 17.36 12.79
N PRO A 241 21.21 17.57 11.48
CA PRO A 241 20.32 16.71 10.71
C PRO A 241 20.67 15.22 10.85
N GLN A 242 21.96 14.87 10.93
CA GLN A 242 22.43 13.48 11.10
C GLN A 242 21.86 12.80 12.36
N VAL A 243 21.72 13.55 13.46
CA VAL A 243 21.12 13.05 14.71
C VAL A 243 19.61 12.87 14.52
N THR A 244 18.96 13.78 13.81
CA THR A 244 17.53 13.73 13.49
C THR A 244 17.17 12.57 12.56
N PHE A 245 17.99 12.28 11.54
CA PHE A 245 17.78 11.19 10.57
C PHE A 245 17.92 9.80 11.18
N THR A 246 18.77 9.63 12.20
CA THR A 246 18.95 8.32 12.86
C THR A 246 17.74 7.97 13.75
N CYS A 247 17.00 8.97 14.22
CA CYS A 247 15.85 8.80 15.10
C CYS A 247 14.49 8.80 14.37
N ILE A 248 14.38 9.44 13.19
CA ILE A 248 13.11 9.65 12.48
C ILE A 248 13.15 8.98 11.09
N VAL A 249 13.27 7.66 11.03
CA VAL A 249 13.46 6.94 9.73
C VAL A 249 12.15 6.73 8.94
N VAL A 250 10.98 7.09 9.47
CA VAL A 250 9.69 6.62 8.91
C VAL A 250 8.88 7.67 8.13
N PHE A 251 9.08 8.97 8.33
CA PHE A 251 8.16 10.01 7.81
C PHE A 251 8.37 10.45 6.34
N PHE A 252 9.29 9.81 5.61
CA PHE A 252 9.96 10.43 4.45
C PHE A 252 9.26 10.27 3.08
N ILE A 253 8.19 9.49 2.95
CA ILE A 253 7.78 9.01 1.61
C ILE A 253 6.74 9.87 0.87
N VAL A 254 6.11 10.86 1.51
CA VAL A 254 4.97 11.59 0.91
C VAL A 254 5.32 12.96 0.30
N LEU A 255 6.55 13.44 0.44
CA LEU A 255 6.88 14.85 0.15
C LEU A 255 7.87 15.05 -1.01
N GLN A 256 7.88 14.18 -2.02
CA GLN A 256 8.86 14.24 -3.12
C GLN A 256 8.26 14.53 -4.51
N SER A 257 7.34 15.50 -4.61
CA SER A 257 7.09 16.19 -5.89
C SER A 257 6.64 17.64 -5.69
N ASP A 258 7.55 18.55 -6.04
CA ASP A 258 7.36 19.95 -6.45
C ASP A 258 6.68 20.98 -5.53
N PHE A 259 7.53 21.91 -5.07
CA PHE A 259 7.32 23.34 -4.78
C PHE A 259 5.91 23.90 -4.48
N CYS A 260 5.86 24.59 -3.32
CA CYS A 260 4.84 25.52 -2.79
C CYS A 260 3.62 24.89 -2.10
N CYS A 261 3.15 25.34 -0.94
CA CYS A 261 3.57 26.32 0.08
C CYS A 261 2.54 26.27 1.24
N PHE A 262 2.91 26.81 2.41
CA PHE A 262 2.05 27.24 3.54
C PHE A 262 1.42 26.17 4.48
N GLU A 263 2.20 25.67 5.46
CA GLU A 263 1.80 25.64 6.90
C GLU A 263 2.89 25.12 7.86
N LEU A 264 4.18 25.39 7.59
CA LEU A 264 5.27 25.10 8.53
C LEU A 264 6.30 26.24 8.63
N ILE A 265 5.83 27.49 8.58
CA ILE A 265 6.69 28.69 8.50
C ILE A 265 7.21 29.19 9.87
N LEU A 266 6.73 28.69 11.01
CA LEU A 266 7.12 29.28 12.31
C LEU A 266 8.39 28.69 12.97
N LEU A 267 8.92 27.55 12.50
CA LEU A 267 10.15 26.94 13.09
C LEU A 267 11.43 27.17 12.27
N ALA A 268 11.32 27.64 11.02
CA ALA A 268 12.47 27.75 10.11
C ALA A 268 13.21 29.11 10.16
N HIS A 269 12.65 30.14 10.80
CA HIS A 269 13.24 31.49 10.75
C HIS A 269 14.59 31.62 11.49
N THR A 270 14.98 30.64 12.31
CA THR A 270 16.28 30.62 12.99
C THR A 270 17.38 29.86 12.23
N TYR A 271 17.05 29.13 11.15
CA TYR A 271 18.00 28.24 10.45
C TYR A 271 18.46 28.72 9.06
N LEU A 272 17.94 29.85 8.58
CA LEU A 272 18.10 30.31 7.19
C LEU A 272 19.53 30.73 6.80
N ASN A 273 20.45 30.89 7.74
CA ASN A 273 21.84 31.29 7.41
C ASN A 273 22.81 30.12 7.16
N LEU A 274 22.41 28.86 7.40
CA LEU A 274 23.25 27.69 7.07
C LEU A 274 22.85 26.99 5.77
N PHE A 275 21.64 27.24 5.25
CA PHE A 275 21.10 26.51 4.10
C PHE A 275 21.78 26.87 2.77
N ASN A 276 22.30 28.10 2.63
CA ASN A 276 22.93 28.57 1.39
C ASN A 276 24.38 28.09 1.19
N SER A 277 25.05 27.58 2.22
CA SER A 277 26.46 27.15 2.12
C SER A 277 26.64 25.63 1.92
N PHE A 278 25.56 24.85 1.93
CA PHE A 278 25.61 23.38 1.91
C PHE A 278 25.04 22.71 0.65
N LEU A 279 24.67 23.51 -0.37
CA LEU A 279 24.16 23.00 -1.65
C LEU A 279 25.23 22.39 -2.58
N GLN A 280 26.49 22.26 -2.14
CA GLN A 280 27.57 21.76 -2.98
C GLN A 280 28.07 20.35 -2.65
N PHE A 281 27.54 19.66 -1.63
CA PHE A 281 28.14 18.40 -1.16
C PHE A 281 27.23 17.23 -0.79
N ILE A 282 25.90 17.27 -0.98
CA ILE A 282 25.04 16.13 -0.62
C ILE A 282 24.06 15.79 -1.75
N SER A 283 24.36 14.69 -2.46
CA SER A 283 23.48 13.99 -3.41
C SER A 283 22.54 13.02 -2.68
N TYR A 284 21.64 13.49 -1.81
CA TYR A 284 20.55 12.68 -1.24
C TYR A 284 19.37 13.60 -0.85
N PRO A 285 18.10 13.26 -1.14
CA PRO A 285 17.03 14.25 -1.16
C PRO A 285 16.52 14.62 0.25
N ILE A 286 16.18 15.90 0.34
CA ILE A 286 15.83 16.76 1.47
C ILE A 286 14.36 16.54 1.88
N LEU A 287 14.05 16.65 3.19
CA LEU A 287 12.72 16.38 3.74
C LEU A 287 12.24 17.38 4.80
N HIS A 288 10.92 17.55 4.89
CA HIS A 288 10.21 18.34 5.90
C HIS A 288 9.23 17.48 6.72
N ILE A 289 9.02 17.84 7.99
CA ILE A 289 8.24 17.11 9.01
C ILE A 289 6.94 17.89 9.30
N ASN A 290 5.81 17.22 9.54
CA ASN A 290 4.63 17.83 10.16
C ASN A 290 4.36 17.17 11.53
N VAL A 291 4.56 17.92 12.62
CA VAL A 291 4.39 17.46 14.02
C VAL A 291 3.07 18.00 14.55
N ASN A 292 2.18 17.13 15.01
CA ASN A 292 0.95 17.55 15.66
C ASN A 292 1.24 17.88 17.13
N ILE A 293 1.38 19.17 17.45
CA ILE A 293 1.76 19.66 18.78
C ILE A 293 0.49 19.87 19.62
N ASN A 294 0.26 19.02 20.61
CA ASN A 294 -0.73 19.31 21.66
C ASN A 294 -0.12 20.28 22.68
N LEU A 295 -0.54 21.55 22.63
CA LEU A 295 -0.13 22.57 23.58
C LEU A 295 -0.90 22.41 24.90
N ALA A 296 -0.33 21.71 25.87
CA ALA A 296 -0.80 21.79 27.24
C ALA A 296 -0.38 23.14 27.84
N GLN A 297 -1.31 24.11 27.87
CA GLN A 297 -1.12 25.37 28.58
C GLN A 297 -1.07 25.11 30.09
N THR A 298 0.13 25.17 30.67
CA THR A 298 0.29 25.23 32.12
C THR A 298 0.18 26.68 32.56
N HIS A 299 -1.00 27.08 33.04
CA HIS A 299 -1.17 28.34 33.75
C HIS A 299 -0.37 28.30 35.06
N LYS A 300 0.75 29.02 35.12
CA LYS A 300 1.38 29.41 36.38
C LYS A 300 0.66 30.66 36.89
N THR A 301 -0.14 30.52 37.93
CA THR A 301 -0.58 31.63 38.77
C THR A 301 0.58 32.05 39.67
N VAL A 302 0.93 33.34 39.61
CA VAL A 302 1.69 34.06 40.64
C VAL A 302 0.71 34.50 41.72
#